data_AF-A0A1H4GQ63-F1
#
_entry.id   AF-A0A1H4GQ63-F1
#
_cell.length_a   1.000
_cell.length_b   1.000
_cell.length_c   1.000
_cell.angle_alpha   90.00
_cell.angle_beta   90.00
_cell.angle_gamma   90.00
#
_symmetry.space_group_name_H-M   'P 1'
#
loop_
_entity.id
_entity.type
_entity.pdbx_description
1 polymer ?
#
loop_
_entity_poly.entity_id
_entity_poly.type
_entity_poly.pdbx_seq_one_letter_code
_entity_poly.pdbx_strand_id
1 'polypeptide(L)'
;MNAAHVRQWVLEHPLSPAHVDCATAVMLKILDGKCKMDAEEKIVMALLYDEVKGCPGVILGEDIHALIETARHSHEDDEIREFVYEKRVLAETMISRPVMKGFKGMIRAEGLFD
;
A
#
# COMPACT_ATOMS: atom_id res chain seq x y z
N MET A 1 14.61 -6.63 5.49
CA MET A 1 13.85 -5.79 6.46
C MET A 1 12.86 -6.61 7.32
N ASN A 2 12.51 -6.21 8.55
CA ASN A 2 11.47 -6.87 9.37
C ASN A 2 10.39 -5.88 9.88
N ALA A 3 9.30 -6.39 10.47
CA ALA A 3 8.18 -5.58 10.96
C ALA A 3 8.57 -4.52 12.00
N ALA A 4 9.51 -4.86 12.90
CA ALA A 4 9.96 -3.93 13.95
C ALA A 4 10.69 -2.71 13.36
N HIS A 5 11.50 -2.92 12.32
CA HIS A 5 12.15 -1.82 11.61
C HIS A 5 11.13 -0.90 10.93
N VAL A 6 10.19 -1.46 10.17
CA VAL A 6 9.18 -0.64 9.47
C VAL A 6 8.32 0.16 10.44
N ARG A 7 7.92 -0.44 11.57
CA ARG A 7 7.21 0.25 12.64
C ARG A 7 8.02 1.42 13.21
N GLN A 8 9.30 1.20 13.51
CA GLN A 8 10.18 2.26 14.00
C GLN A 8 10.30 3.38 12.98
N TRP A 9 10.48 3.04 11.71
CA TRP A 9 10.55 4.01 10.62
C TRP A 9 9.27 4.86 10.52
N VAL A 10 8.08 4.25 10.64
CA VAL A 10 6.79 4.99 10.61
C VAL A 10 6.66 5.95 11.80
N LEU A 11 7.19 5.59 12.97
CA LEU A 11 7.20 6.47 14.15
C LEU A 11 8.12 7.68 13.94
N GLU A 12 9.25 7.48 13.27
CA GLU A 12 10.24 8.54 12.96
C GLU A 12 9.79 9.42 11.78
N HIS A 13 8.99 8.86 10.86
CA HIS A 13 8.53 9.53 9.63
C HIS A 13 6.99 9.49 9.54
N PRO A 14 6.27 10.33 10.31
CA PRO A 14 4.81 10.34 10.32
C PRO A 14 4.22 10.53 8.91
N LEU A 15 3.35 9.61 8.51
CA LEU A 15 2.74 9.62 7.19
C LEU A 15 1.44 10.43 7.16
N SER A 16 1.28 11.25 6.12
CA SER A 16 0.06 12.00 5.87
C SER A 16 -1.06 11.09 5.36
N PRO A 17 -2.35 11.51 5.43
CA PRO A 17 -3.46 10.75 4.84
C PRO A 17 -3.25 10.39 3.36
N ALA A 18 -2.61 11.26 2.57
CA ALA A 18 -2.30 10.98 1.17
C ALA A 18 -1.22 9.90 1.01
N HIS A 19 -0.31 9.76 1.97
CA HIS A 19 0.66 8.67 2.00
C HIS A 19 0.00 7.34 2.39
N VAL A 20 -1.02 7.35 3.25
CA VAL A 20 -1.84 6.16 3.54
C VAL A 20 -2.50 5.67 2.25
N ASP A 21 -3.15 6.54 1.49
CA ASP A 21 -3.73 6.17 0.19
C ASP A 21 -2.69 5.57 -0.77
N CYS A 22 -1.47 6.13 -0.79
CA CYS A 22 -0.39 5.60 -1.62
C CYS A 22 0.05 4.21 -1.17
N ALA A 23 0.20 3.96 0.14
CA ALA A 23 0.54 2.65 0.68
C ALA A 23 -0.56 1.62 0.37
N THR A 24 -1.83 1.99 0.58
CA THR A 24 -3.01 1.17 0.24
C THR A 24 -3.06 0.84 -1.25
N ALA A 25 -2.83 1.81 -2.14
CA ALA A 25 -2.79 1.56 -3.57
C ALA A 25 -1.63 0.64 -3.98
N VAL A 26 -0.47 0.73 -3.34
CA VAL A 26 0.64 -0.22 -3.58
C VAL A 26 0.27 -1.62 -3.07
N MET A 27 -0.41 -1.74 -1.94
CA MET A 27 -0.89 -3.04 -1.43
C MET A 27 -1.85 -3.71 -2.42
N LEU A 28 -2.80 -2.95 -3.01
CA LEU A 28 -3.67 -3.46 -4.09
C LEU A 28 -2.86 -3.96 -5.30
N LYS A 29 -1.80 -3.23 -5.70
CA LYS A 29 -0.89 -3.65 -6.78
C LYS A 29 -0.10 -4.91 -6.45
N ILE A 30 0.16 -5.18 -5.17
CA ILE A 30 0.85 -6.38 -4.73
C ILE A 30 -0.10 -7.57 -4.86
N LEU A 31 -1.32 -7.42 -4.37
CA LEU A 31 -2.35 -8.47 -4.41
C LEU A 31 -2.77 -8.85 -5.83
N ASP A 32 -2.83 -7.89 -6.75
CA ASP A 32 -3.20 -8.16 -8.15
C ASP A 32 -2.01 -8.52 -9.07
N GLY A 33 -0.81 -8.60 -8.50
CA GLY A 33 0.42 -8.97 -9.22
C GLY A 33 0.95 -7.91 -10.19
N LYS A 34 0.47 -6.65 -10.17
CA LYS A 34 0.96 -5.58 -11.05
C LYS A 34 2.10 -4.76 -10.45
N CYS A 35 2.49 -5.01 -9.19
CA CYS A 35 3.62 -4.35 -8.56
C CYS A 35 4.96 -4.87 -9.13
N LYS A 36 5.78 -3.94 -9.63
CA LYS A 36 7.10 -4.21 -10.26
C LYS A 36 8.30 -4.10 -9.30
N MET A 37 8.04 -3.79 -8.03
CA MET A 37 9.06 -3.84 -6.97
C MET A 37 9.60 -5.26 -6.83
N ASP A 38 10.82 -5.40 -6.32
CA ASP A 38 11.37 -6.72 -6.02
C ASP A 38 10.64 -7.40 -4.84
N ALA A 39 10.97 -8.65 -4.55
CA ALA A 39 10.30 -9.42 -3.52
C ALA A 39 10.48 -8.82 -2.12
N GLU A 40 11.65 -8.24 -1.82
CA GLU A 40 11.94 -7.64 -0.52
C GLU A 40 11.23 -6.30 -0.36
N GLU A 41 11.30 -5.42 -1.37
CA GLU A 41 10.55 -4.16 -1.41
C GLU A 41 9.04 -4.40 -1.26
N LYS A 42 8.48 -5.45 -1.87
CA LYS A 42 7.06 -5.82 -1.71
C LYS A 42 6.73 -6.20 -0.27
N ILE A 43 7.60 -6.95 0.40
CA ILE A 43 7.42 -7.30 1.81
C ILE A 43 7.44 -6.03 2.66
N VAL A 44 8.41 -5.13 2.43
CA VAL A 44 8.49 -3.84 3.13
C VAL A 44 7.24 -3.01 2.92
N MET A 45 6.73 -2.90 1.68
CA MET A 45 5.50 -2.15 1.40
C MET A 45 4.26 -2.78 2.03
N ALA A 46 4.18 -4.10 2.10
CA ALA A 46 3.08 -4.79 2.78
C ALA A 46 3.10 -4.52 4.30
N LEU A 47 4.29 -4.55 4.92
CA LEU A 47 4.49 -4.17 6.31
C LEU A 47 4.14 -2.69 6.56
N LEU A 48 4.56 -1.79 5.64
CA LEU A 48 4.24 -0.38 5.73
C LEU A 48 2.73 -0.16 5.71
N TYR A 49 2.02 -0.84 4.81
CA TYR A 49 0.57 -0.81 4.76
C TYR A 49 -0.04 -1.30 6.08
N ASP A 50 0.47 -2.39 6.66
CA ASP A 50 -0.05 -2.92 7.92
C ASP A 50 0.10 -1.95 9.11
N GLU A 51 1.17 -1.14 9.13
CA GLU A 51 1.36 -0.10 10.14
C GLU A 51 0.43 1.11 9.96
N VAL A 52 -0.03 1.39 8.72
CA VAL A 52 -0.83 2.60 8.43
C VAL A 52 -2.30 2.34 8.12
N LYS A 53 -2.74 1.08 7.96
CA LYS A 53 -4.13 0.74 7.59
C LYS A 53 -5.20 1.21 8.60
N GLY A 54 -4.79 1.53 9.83
CA GLY A 54 -5.68 2.11 10.85
C GLY A 54 -5.77 3.64 10.81
N CYS A 55 -4.95 4.31 9.99
CA CYS A 55 -4.96 5.75 9.82
C CYS A 55 -5.93 6.16 8.70
N PRO A 56 -6.58 7.33 8.78
CA PRO A 56 -7.48 7.77 7.72
C PRO A 56 -6.69 8.13 6.44
N GLY A 57 -7.14 7.60 5.30
CA GLY A 57 -6.76 8.08 3.97
C GLY A 57 -7.53 9.34 3.55
N VAL A 58 -7.14 9.97 2.44
CA VAL A 58 -7.93 11.04 1.81
C VAL A 58 -9.03 10.44 0.94
N ILE A 59 -8.73 9.33 0.26
CA ILE A 59 -9.54 8.79 -0.83
C ILE A 59 -9.98 7.35 -0.55
N LEU A 60 -9.06 6.50 -0.10
CA LEU A 60 -9.31 5.08 0.10
C LEU A 60 -9.71 4.87 1.56
N GLY A 61 -10.92 4.35 1.75
CA GLY A 61 -11.52 4.18 3.07
C GLY A 61 -11.50 2.75 3.58
N GLU A 62 -12.28 2.52 4.64
CA GLU A 62 -12.42 1.22 5.31
C GLU A 62 -12.88 0.10 4.37
N ASP A 63 -13.66 0.40 3.34
CA ASP A 63 -14.13 -0.57 2.35
C ASP A 63 -12.96 -1.22 1.59
N ILE A 64 -11.95 -0.43 1.25
CA ILE A 64 -10.73 -0.91 0.59
C ILE A 64 -9.89 -1.75 1.54
N HIS A 65 -9.79 -1.35 2.81
CA HIS A 65 -9.06 -2.12 3.81
C HIS A 65 -9.70 -3.48 4.07
N ALA A 66 -11.04 -3.55 4.13
CA ALA A 66 -11.78 -4.81 4.26
C ALA A 66 -11.58 -5.72 3.03
N LEU A 67 -11.57 -5.15 1.82
CA LEU A 67 -11.25 -5.88 0.60
C LEU A 67 -9.82 -6.46 0.63
N ILE A 68 -8.84 -5.65 1.03
CA ILE A 68 -7.44 -6.09 1.15
C ILE A 68 -7.31 -7.24 2.15
N GLU A 69 -7.98 -7.15 3.30
CA GLU A 69 -7.97 -8.22 4.30
C GLU A 69 -8.57 -9.51 3.71
N THR A 70 -9.73 -9.42 3.05
CA THR A 70 -10.35 -10.57 2.38
C THR A 70 -9.43 -11.18 1.32
N ALA A 71 -8.84 -10.34 0.48
CA ALA A 71 -7.96 -10.76 -0.61
C ALA A 71 -6.65 -11.42 -0.13
N ARG A 72 -6.19 -11.13 1.09
CA ARG A 72 -5.04 -11.81 1.71
C ARG A 72 -5.35 -13.26 2.12
N HIS A 73 -6.62 -13.61 2.31
CA HIS A 73 -7.03 -14.96 2.71
C HIS A 73 -7.69 -15.77 1.58
N SER A 74 -8.05 -15.12 0.47
CA SER A 74 -8.82 -15.72 -0.63
C SER A 74 -8.11 -15.58 -1.99
N HIS A 75 -6.82 -15.91 -2.07
CA HIS A 75 -6.02 -15.71 -3.29
C HIS A 75 -6.47 -16.52 -4.52
N GLU A 76 -7.21 -17.61 -4.31
CA GLU A 76 -7.71 -18.50 -5.37
C GLU A 76 -9.10 -18.08 -5.91
N ASP A 77 -9.73 -17.09 -5.27
CA ASP A 77 -11.05 -16.60 -5.63
C ASP A 77 -10.94 -15.57 -6.78
N ASP A 78 -11.44 -15.95 -7.95
CA ASP A 78 -11.41 -15.11 -9.14
C ASP A 78 -12.29 -13.86 -9.01
N GLU A 79 -13.42 -13.92 -8.27
CA GLU A 79 -14.27 -12.75 -8.03
C GLU A 79 -13.51 -11.73 -7.17
N ILE A 80 -12.87 -12.18 -6.09
CA ILE A 80 -12.05 -11.30 -5.23
C ILE A 80 -10.90 -10.69 -6.03
N ARG A 81 -10.25 -11.45 -6.92
CA ARG A 81 -9.21 -10.92 -7.82
C ARG A 81 -9.74 -9.84 -8.76
N GLU A 82 -10.93 -10.02 -9.31
CA GLU A 82 -11.57 -9.02 -10.17
C GLU A 82 -11.87 -7.74 -9.39
N PHE A 83 -12.44 -7.84 -8.18
CA PHE A 83 -12.69 -6.69 -7.31
C PHE A 83 -11.40 -5.94 -6.93
N VAL A 84 -10.32 -6.65 -6.58
CA VAL A 84 -9.01 -6.02 -6.29
C VAL A 84 -8.49 -5.30 -7.54
N TYR A 85 -8.60 -5.90 -8.72
CA TYR A 85 -8.21 -5.27 -9.97
C TYR A 85 -8.98 -3.96 -10.22
N GLU A 86 -10.31 -3.98 -10.09
CA GLU A 86 -11.16 -2.81 -10.30
C GLU A 86 -10.80 -1.68 -9.32
N LYS A 87 -10.68 -2.00 -8.03
CA LYS A 87 -10.34 -1.02 -7.00
C LYS A 87 -8.93 -0.47 -7.17
N ARG A 88 -7.97 -1.27 -7.64
CA ARG A 88 -6.64 -0.76 -8.01
C ARG A 88 -6.73 0.23 -9.16
N VAL A 89 -7.48 -0.09 -10.23
CA VAL A 89 -7.65 0.84 -11.37
C VAL A 89 -8.26 2.16 -10.89
N LEU A 90 -9.29 2.10 -10.06
CA LEU A 90 -9.90 3.29 -9.46
C LEU A 90 -8.89 4.09 -8.61
N ALA A 91 -8.11 3.42 -7.75
CA ALA A 91 -7.07 4.10 -6.97
C ALA A 91 -6.03 4.80 -7.87
N GLU A 92 -5.65 4.19 -9.00
CA GLU A 92 -4.71 4.77 -9.96
C GLU A 92 -5.28 5.98 -10.72
N THR A 93 -6.60 6.11 -10.86
CA THR A 93 -7.22 7.30 -11.47
C THR A 93 -7.39 8.42 -10.46
N MET A 94 -7.61 8.09 -9.18
CA MET A 94 -7.81 9.06 -8.11
C MET A 94 -6.49 9.61 -7.53
N ILE A 95 -5.47 8.76 -7.41
CA ILE A 95 -4.15 9.18 -6.90
C ILE A 95 -3.30 9.67 -8.07
N SER A 96 -3.06 10.98 -8.11
CA SER A 96 -2.27 11.58 -9.17
C SER A 96 -0.83 11.03 -9.21
N ARG A 97 -0.27 10.94 -10.43
CA ARG A 97 1.14 10.51 -10.63
C ARG A 97 2.15 11.33 -9.82
N PRO A 98 2.04 12.67 -9.70
CA PRO A 98 2.93 13.46 -8.84
C PRO A 98 2.89 13.04 -7.37
N VAL A 99 1.71 12.78 -6.81
CA VAL A 99 1.56 12.35 -5.40
C VAL A 99 2.25 10.99 -5.19
N MET A 100 1.94 10.01 -6.03
CA MET A 100 2.57 8.68 -5.95
C MET A 100 4.09 8.74 -6.16
N LYS A 101 4.57 9.58 -7.07
CA LYS A 101 6.01 9.78 -7.30
C LYS A 101 6.69 10.44 -6.09
N GLY A 102 6.05 11.46 -5.50
CA GLY A 102 6.54 12.14 -4.30
C GLY A 102 6.65 11.18 -3.13
N PHE A 103 5.59 10.40 -2.86
CA PHE A 103 5.60 9.37 -1.82
C PHE A 103 6.75 8.36 -2.02
N LYS A 104 6.89 7.79 -3.22
CA LYS A 104 7.97 6.84 -3.55
C LYS A 104 9.38 7.43 -3.45
N GLY A 105 9.51 8.73 -3.72
CA GLY A 105 10.76 9.46 -3.57
C GLY A 105 11.12 9.65 -2.11
N MET A 106 10.14 10.09 -1.30
CA MET A 106 10.30 10.29 0.13
C MET A 106 10.71 8.99 0.84
N ILE A 107 9.97 7.89 0.67
CA ILE A 107 10.30 6.63 1.39
C ILE A 107 11.69 6.08 1.02
N ARG A 108 12.18 6.37 -0.20
CA ARG A 108 13.55 6.02 -0.61
C ARG A 108 14.60 6.94 0.00
N ALA A 109 14.33 8.24 0.02
CA ALA A 109 15.25 9.23 0.58
C ALA A 109 15.43 9.05 2.09
N GLU A 110 14.36 8.65 2.78
CA GLU A 110 14.34 8.38 4.21
C GLU A 110 14.73 6.92 4.55
N GLY A 111 15.25 6.15 3.58
CA GLY A 111 15.87 4.84 3.84
C GLY A 111 14.92 3.71 4.24
N LEU A 112 13.63 3.75 3.89
CA LEU A 112 12.68 2.67 4.26
C LEU A 112 13.08 1.29 3.69
N PHE A 113 13.84 1.27 2.58
CA PHE A 113 14.26 0.05 1.91
C PHE A 113 15.71 -0.36 2.22
N ASP A 114 16.43 0.41 3.06
CA ASP A 114 17.86 0.23 3.33
C ASP A 114 18.15 -0.66 4.55
#